data_AF-A0A151BK45-F1
#
_entry.id   AF-A0A151BK45-F1
#
_cell.length_a   1.000
_cell.length_b   1.000
_cell.length_c   1.000
_cell.angle_alpha   90.00
_cell.angle_beta   90.00
_cell.angle_gamma   90.00
#
_symmetry.space_group_name_H-M   'P 1'
#
loop_
_entity.id
_entity.type
_entity.pdbx_description
1 polymer ?
#
loop_
_entity_poly.entity_id
_entity_poly.type
_entity_poly.pdbx_seq_one_letter_code
_entity_poly.pdbx_strand_id
1 'polypeptide(L)'
;MLKGVCGDDIVVVSGASEVKRGEVVGRLHIPSLERDGVERVLWAAFTKSKGKGLDEMNRLNPYTTANIHHMMQFGEVWAYGQRTAIGDYTLIANENPMDVTSFIHPPPFYDRFDVCLYLSSLTLSEKFQLQDLLEKYDWNIVESMPQVLSFEELEEARREVTSEELSPEIIGYINLLVRDFQVCIREKERSEIKPPTLCEGCHFIMDICSMVKEPLSERATIALTRLAKASKWLYGKCDLEDIFRMALWVLPHRMTLVRTRNLLEDLRSLLHRERIKMEDRNVRRQWAILNNLMNKFNPSLYRLARDAAIEDVVFAEELIKLEDKWVREGLLRRDELLSTQMGWKMPSLRSAQT
;
A
#
# COMPACT_ATOMS: atom_id res chain seq x y z
N MET A 1 11.71 -18.31 -6.31
CA MET A 1 10.25 -18.06 -6.29
C MET A 1 9.68 -18.02 -7.71
N LEU A 2 10.08 -17.06 -8.57
CA LEU A 2 9.52 -16.96 -9.93
C LEU A 2 9.63 -18.28 -10.71
N LYS A 3 10.77 -18.98 -10.70
CA LYS A 3 10.94 -20.26 -11.41
C LYS A 3 9.97 -21.36 -10.95
N GLY A 4 9.73 -21.46 -9.65
CA GLY A 4 8.74 -22.42 -9.11
C GLY A 4 7.28 -22.10 -9.48
N VAL A 5 6.98 -20.85 -9.84
CA VAL A 5 5.61 -20.34 -10.08
C VAL A 5 5.33 -20.14 -11.57
N CYS A 6 6.33 -19.71 -12.34
CA CYS A 6 6.21 -19.34 -13.76
C CYS A 6 7.01 -20.29 -14.68
N GLY A 7 7.68 -21.30 -14.13
CA GLY A 7 8.52 -22.22 -14.90
C GLY A 7 9.65 -21.48 -15.62
N ASP A 8 9.87 -21.82 -16.89
CA ASP A 8 10.86 -21.16 -17.75
C ASP A 8 10.32 -19.87 -18.44
N ASP A 9 9.03 -19.55 -18.29
CA ASP A 9 8.40 -18.34 -18.85
C ASP A 9 8.59 -17.13 -17.92
N ILE A 10 9.87 -16.82 -17.66
CA ILE A 10 10.31 -15.69 -16.84
C ILE A 10 11.26 -14.83 -17.63
N VAL A 11 11.01 -13.54 -17.60
CA VAL A 11 11.91 -12.54 -18.16
C VAL A 11 12.37 -11.62 -17.04
N VAL A 12 13.67 -11.65 -16.78
CA VAL A 12 14.34 -10.73 -15.85
C VAL A 12 15.04 -9.65 -16.65
N VAL A 13 14.75 -8.39 -16.34
CA VAL A 13 15.47 -7.23 -16.85
C VAL A 13 16.42 -6.77 -15.76
N SER A 14 17.73 -6.87 -16.03
CA SER A 14 18.76 -6.35 -15.13
C SER A 14 18.95 -4.86 -15.34
N GLY A 15 18.92 -4.11 -14.24
CA GLY A 15 19.02 -2.67 -14.21
C GLY A 15 20.40 -2.19 -14.62
N ALA A 16 20.48 -1.60 -15.80
CA ALA A 16 21.63 -0.79 -16.21
C ALA A 16 21.12 0.51 -16.86
N SER A 17 21.91 1.58 -16.73
CA SER A 17 21.57 2.89 -17.31
C SER A 17 21.36 2.83 -18.83
N GLU A 18 22.04 1.90 -19.49
CA GLU A 18 22.02 1.65 -20.92
C GLU A 18 20.76 0.92 -21.40
N VAL A 19 19.98 0.29 -20.50
CA VAL A 19 18.77 -0.47 -20.86
C VAL A 19 17.77 0.45 -21.52
N LYS A 20 17.50 0.18 -22.80
CA LYS A 20 16.64 1.03 -23.62
C LYS A 20 15.19 0.59 -23.50
N ARG A 21 14.27 1.53 -23.68
CA ARG A 21 12.83 1.24 -23.81
C ARG A 21 12.53 0.14 -24.83
N GLY A 22 13.33 0.03 -25.89
CA GLY A 22 13.18 -1.01 -26.91
C GLY A 22 13.37 -2.44 -26.39
N GLU A 23 14.16 -2.61 -25.33
CA GLU A 23 14.47 -3.91 -24.72
C GLU A 23 13.42 -4.33 -23.70
N VAL A 24 12.72 -3.36 -23.09
CA VAL A 24 11.71 -3.60 -22.06
C VAL A 24 10.29 -3.58 -22.62
N VAL A 25 10.01 -2.68 -23.57
CA VAL A 25 8.66 -2.48 -24.12
C VAL A 25 8.58 -2.97 -25.56
N GLY A 26 9.30 -2.34 -26.47
CA GLY A 26 9.25 -2.72 -27.88
C GLY A 26 9.94 -1.72 -28.79
N ARG A 27 10.33 -2.20 -29.98
CA ARG A 27 11.09 -1.47 -31.00
C ARG A 27 10.44 -1.57 -32.36
N LEU A 28 10.70 -0.62 -33.25
CA LEU A 28 10.23 -0.73 -34.63
C LEU A 28 10.98 -1.84 -35.38
N HIS A 29 10.25 -2.55 -36.23
CA HIS A 29 10.82 -3.47 -37.20
C HIS A 29 11.32 -2.67 -38.42
N ILE A 30 12.58 -2.23 -38.34
CA ILE A 30 13.23 -1.40 -39.37
C ILE A 30 13.03 -1.94 -40.80
N PRO A 31 13.18 -3.26 -41.08
CA PRO A 31 13.02 -3.75 -42.45
C PRO A 31 11.61 -3.55 -43.04
N SER A 32 10.55 -3.65 -42.23
CA SER A 32 9.17 -3.38 -42.70
C SER A 32 8.92 -1.90 -42.92
N LEU A 33 9.55 -1.05 -42.10
CA LEU A 33 9.45 0.39 -42.25
C LEU A 33 10.14 0.85 -43.54
N GLU A 34 11.36 0.36 -43.81
CA GLU A 34 12.15 0.76 -44.97
C GLU A 34 11.63 0.20 -46.29
N ARG A 35 11.14 -1.06 -46.31
CA ARG A 35 10.68 -1.71 -47.56
C ARG A 35 9.22 -1.43 -47.89
N ASP A 36 8.36 -1.51 -46.88
CA ASP A 36 6.91 -1.52 -47.09
C ASP A 36 6.24 -0.21 -46.64
N GLY A 37 6.99 0.70 -45.99
CA GLY A 37 6.46 1.91 -45.37
C GLY A 37 5.54 1.61 -44.18
N VAL A 38 5.59 0.38 -43.63
CA VAL A 38 4.68 -0.08 -42.58
C VAL A 38 5.36 -0.02 -41.22
N GLU A 39 4.79 0.78 -40.32
CA GLU A 39 5.19 0.81 -38.92
C GLU A 39 4.73 -0.47 -38.21
N ARG A 40 5.66 -1.42 -38.04
CA ARG A 40 5.42 -2.65 -37.27
C ARG A 40 6.24 -2.62 -35.98
N VAL A 41 5.57 -2.77 -34.83
CA VAL A 41 6.24 -2.84 -33.53
C VAL A 41 6.56 -4.29 -33.16
N LEU A 42 7.82 -4.52 -32.78
CA LEU A 42 8.27 -5.74 -32.13
C LEU A 42 8.21 -5.53 -30.62
N TRP A 43 7.20 -6.14 -29.99
CA TRP A 43 7.05 -6.15 -28.54
C TRP A 43 8.12 -7.01 -27.86
N ALA A 44 8.75 -6.46 -26.83
CA ALA A 44 9.80 -7.13 -26.06
C ALA A 44 9.26 -8.35 -25.30
N ALA A 45 10.12 -9.34 -25.04
CA ALA A 45 9.75 -10.54 -24.28
C ALA A 45 9.19 -10.19 -22.90
N PHE A 46 9.73 -9.15 -22.26
CA PHE A 46 9.25 -8.65 -20.97
C PHE A 46 7.77 -8.27 -21.00
N THR A 47 7.24 -7.73 -22.10
CA THR A 47 5.80 -7.38 -22.22
C THR A 47 4.90 -8.61 -22.30
N LYS A 48 5.39 -9.68 -22.93
CA LYS A 48 4.63 -10.93 -23.19
C LYS A 48 4.72 -11.93 -22.03
N SER A 49 5.82 -11.91 -21.28
CA SER A 49 6.09 -12.84 -20.19
C SER A 49 5.09 -12.69 -19.05
N LYS A 50 4.68 -13.80 -18.46
CA LYS A 50 3.82 -13.81 -17.26
C LYS A 50 4.64 -13.62 -15.98
N GLY A 51 5.86 -14.18 -15.92
CA GLY A 51 6.83 -13.91 -14.86
C GLY A 51 7.73 -12.74 -15.22
N LYS A 52 7.64 -11.64 -14.48
CA LYS A 52 8.44 -10.43 -14.70
C LYS A 52 9.38 -10.18 -13.53
N GLY A 53 10.68 -10.13 -13.80
CA GLY A 53 11.71 -9.75 -12.84
C GLY A 53 12.33 -8.40 -13.22
N LEU A 54 12.50 -7.52 -12.23
CA LEU A 54 13.30 -6.30 -12.36
C LEU A 54 14.44 -6.39 -11.36
N ASP A 55 15.64 -6.66 -11.85
CA ASP A 55 16.82 -6.70 -11.00
C ASP A 55 17.46 -5.30 -10.95
N GLU A 56 17.85 -4.82 -9.78
CA GLU A 56 18.42 -3.48 -9.54
C GLU A 56 17.60 -2.36 -10.21
N MET A 57 16.29 -2.33 -9.95
CA MET A 57 15.35 -1.42 -10.60
C MET A 57 15.72 0.06 -10.43
N ASN A 58 16.41 0.41 -9.35
CA ASN A 58 16.92 1.76 -9.11
C ASN A 58 18.07 2.16 -10.06
N ARG A 59 18.64 1.25 -10.84
CA ARG A 59 19.62 1.57 -11.92
C ARG A 59 18.97 1.84 -13.28
N LEU A 60 17.67 1.57 -13.43
CA LEU A 60 16.95 1.84 -14.67
C LEU A 60 16.71 3.34 -14.85
N ASN A 61 16.90 3.83 -16.07
CA ASN A 61 16.65 5.24 -16.37
C ASN A 61 15.15 5.61 -16.17
N PRO A 62 14.85 6.86 -15.79
CA PRO A 62 13.47 7.31 -15.48
C PRO A 62 12.47 7.10 -16.62
N TYR A 63 12.94 7.14 -17.87
CA TYR A 63 12.09 6.94 -19.02
C TYR A 63 11.62 5.48 -19.16
N THR A 64 12.50 4.51 -18.93
CA THR A 64 12.15 3.09 -18.87
C THR A 64 11.23 2.81 -17.69
N THR A 65 11.50 3.37 -16.51
CA THR A 65 10.63 3.16 -15.34
C THR A 65 9.26 3.81 -15.48
N ALA A 66 9.13 4.93 -16.19
CA ALA A 66 7.83 5.51 -16.54
C ALA A 66 6.95 4.56 -17.39
N ASN A 67 7.55 3.75 -18.28
CA ASN A 67 6.80 2.75 -19.05
C ASN A 67 6.36 1.56 -18.16
N ILE A 68 7.23 1.12 -17.24
CA ILE A 68 6.89 0.09 -16.24
C ILE A 68 5.76 0.60 -15.33
N HIS A 69 5.83 1.86 -14.93
CA HIS A 69 4.79 2.52 -14.16
C HIS A 69 3.44 2.55 -14.89
N HIS A 70 3.46 2.86 -16.18
CA HIS A 70 2.27 2.81 -17.04
C HIS A 70 1.69 1.39 -17.13
N MET A 71 2.55 0.39 -17.32
CA MET A 71 2.16 -1.03 -17.30
C MET A 71 1.46 -1.39 -15.98
N MET A 72 2.06 -1.04 -14.84
CA MET A 72 1.50 -1.34 -13.52
C MET A 72 0.19 -0.60 -13.25
N GLN A 73 0.00 0.57 -13.86
CA GLN A 73 -1.20 1.38 -13.66
C GLN A 73 -2.38 0.92 -14.51
N PHE A 74 -2.13 0.61 -15.78
CA PHE A 74 -3.19 0.43 -16.78
C PHE A 74 -3.26 -0.99 -17.34
N GLY A 75 -2.28 -1.85 -17.04
CA GLY A 75 -2.21 -3.20 -17.65
C GLY A 75 -1.94 -3.14 -19.15
N GLU A 76 -1.31 -2.07 -19.65
CA GLU A 76 -0.99 -1.90 -21.07
C GLU A 76 0.31 -1.10 -21.24
N VAL A 77 0.96 -1.31 -22.39
CA VAL A 77 2.12 -0.53 -22.81
C VAL A 77 1.95 0.02 -24.21
N TRP A 78 2.57 1.17 -24.42
CA TRP A 78 2.55 1.91 -25.67
C TRP A 78 3.95 1.92 -26.28
N ALA A 79 4.04 1.79 -27.60
CA ALA A 79 5.26 1.99 -28.37
C ALA A 79 4.90 2.42 -29.79
N TYR A 80 5.51 3.51 -30.28
CA TYR A 80 5.35 4.01 -31.65
C TYR A 80 3.88 4.08 -32.13
N GLY A 81 3.01 4.72 -31.34
CA GLY A 81 1.58 4.87 -31.67
C GLY A 81 0.73 3.61 -31.53
N GLN A 82 1.34 2.45 -31.24
CA GLN A 82 0.65 1.19 -31.03
C GLN A 82 0.56 0.86 -29.53
N ARG A 83 -0.51 0.15 -29.17
CA ARG A 83 -0.81 -0.31 -27.82
C ARG A 83 -0.84 -1.83 -27.80
N THR A 84 -0.34 -2.44 -26.73
CA THR A 84 -0.66 -3.82 -26.37
C THR A 84 -1.14 -3.91 -24.93
N ALA A 85 -2.19 -4.68 -24.70
CA ALA A 85 -2.60 -5.08 -23.36
C ALA A 85 -1.62 -6.11 -22.82
N ILE A 86 -1.41 -6.07 -21.51
CA ILE A 86 -0.61 -7.01 -20.75
C ILE A 86 -1.62 -7.83 -19.95
N GLY A 87 -1.67 -9.13 -20.23
CA GLY A 87 -2.50 -10.06 -19.48
C GLY A 87 -2.00 -10.24 -18.05
N ASP A 88 -2.52 -11.25 -17.35
CA ASP A 88 -2.13 -11.55 -15.98
C ASP A 88 -0.63 -11.82 -15.83
N TYR A 89 0.01 -11.15 -14.87
CA TYR A 89 1.42 -11.29 -14.60
C TYR A 89 1.74 -11.28 -13.10
N THR A 90 2.97 -11.67 -12.77
CA THR A 90 3.59 -11.50 -11.46
C THR A 90 4.88 -10.70 -11.65
N LEU A 91 5.03 -9.61 -10.90
CA LEU A 91 6.21 -8.74 -10.95
C LEU A 91 6.95 -8.80 -9.63
N ILE A 92 8.24 -9.14 -9.69
CA ILE A 92 9.15 -9.01 -8.56
C ILE A 92 10.25 -8.02 -8.96
N ALA A 93 10.49 -7.05 -8.09
CA ALA A 93 11.57 -6.10 -8.24
C ALA A 93 12.43 -6.10 -6.97
N ASN A 94 13.72 -5.87 -7.13
CA ASN A 94 14.62 -5.52 -6.02
C ASN A 94 15.28 -4.16 -6.29
N GLU A 95 15.77 -3.56 -5.23
CA GLU A 95 16.58 -2.34 -5.27
C GLU A 95 17.75 -2.49 -4.32
N ASN A 96 18.87 -1.85 -4.67
CA ASN A 96 19.98 -1.70 -3.75
C ASN A 96 19.99 -0.27 -3.18
N PRO A 97 19.49 -0.05 -1.96
CA PRO A 97 19.28 1.29 -1.41
C PRO A 97 20.59 2.05 -1.13
N MET A 98 21.74 1.37 -1.11
CA MET A 98 23.05 1.98 -0.78
C MET A 98 23.88 2.34 -2.02
N ASP A 99 23.36 2.14 -3.23
CA ASP A 99 24.10 2.40 -4.47
C ASP A 99 24.05 3.88 -4.87
N VAL A 100 25.24 4.48 -5.01
CA VAL A 100 25.46 5.90 -5.35
C VAL A 100 25.05 6.21 -6.80
N THR A 101 24.99 5.20 -7.67
CA THR A 101 24.66 5.36 -9.10
C THR A 101 23.16 5.19 -9.41
N SER A 102 22.32 5.20 -8.37
CA SER A 102 20.91 4.91 -8.50
C SER A 102 20.01 6.13 -8.70
N PHE A 103 18.94 5.94 -9.47
CA PHE A 103 17.81 6.85 -9.58
C PHE A 103 16.84 6.61 -8.42
N ILE A 104 16.41 7.69 -7.76
CA ILE A 104 15.34 7.63 -6.76
C ILE A 104 14.00 7.74 -7.50
N HIS A 105 13.18 6.70 -7.42
CA HIS A 105 11.84 6.73 -8.01
C HIS A 105 10.87 7.52 -7.11
N PRO A 106 9.86 8.19 -7.69
CA PRO A 106 8.94 9.01 -6.90
C PRO A 106 7.98 8.10 -6.07
N PRO A 107 7.49 8.53 -4.89
CA PRO A 107 6.60 7.72 -4.05
C PRO A 107 5.38 7.10 -4.76
N PRO A 108 4.71 7.78 -5.72
CA PRO A 108 3.62 7.16 -6.49
C PRO A 108 4.05 5.91 -7.27
N PHE A 109 5.32 5.79 -7.64
CA PHE A 109 5.85 4.59 -8.27
C PHE A 109 5.85 3.41 -7.30
N TYR A 110 6.42 3.60 -6.11
CA TYR A 110 6.44 2.57 -5.07
C TYR A 110 5.04 2.16 -4.62
N ASP A 111 4.11 3.10 -4.53
CA ASP A 111 2.71 2.86 -4.15
C ASP A 111 1.96 1.88 -5.10
N ARG A 112 2.55 1.51 -6.24
CA ARG A 112 1.98 0.49 -7.15
C ARG A 112 2.42 -0.95 -6.83
N PHE A 113 3.38 -1.14 -5.93
CA PHE A 113 3.74 -2.47 -5.45
C PHE A 113 2.85 -2.85 -4.28
N ASP A 114 2.25 -4.04 -4.32
CA ASP A 114 1.37 -4.51 -3.24
C ASP A 114 2.14 -4.73 -1.93
N VAL A 115 3.34 -5.31 -2.03
CA VAL A 115 4.18 -5.75 -0.91
C VAL A 115 5.63 -5.29 -1.11
N CYS A 116 6.25 -4.85 -0.01
CA CYS A 116 7.68 -4.59 0.09
C CYS A 116 8.29 -5.46 1.20
N LEU A 117 9.45 -6.06 0.94
CA LEU A 117 10.19 -6.87 1.89
C LEU A 117 11.61 -6.31 2.04
N TYR A 118 12.03 -6.10 3.28
CA TYR A 118 13.42 -5.76 3.58
C TYR A 118 14.18 -7.04 3.88
N LEU A 119 15.24 -7.27 3.12
CA LEU A 119 16.12 -8.41 3.32
C LEU A 119 17.21 -8.03 4.34
N SER A 120 17.47 -8.94 5.27
CA SER A 120 18.59 -8.85 6.20
C SER A 120 19.70 -9.81 5.80
N SER A 121 20.95 -9.45 6.12
CA SER A 121 22.05 -10.40 6.06
C SER A 121 21.77 -11.62 6.94
N LEU A 122 22.12 -12.79 6.43
CA LEU A 122 22.00 -14.05 7.17
C LEU A 122 22.92 -14.05 8.40
N THR A 123 22.42 -14.61 9.50
CA THR A 123 23.20 -14.94 10.68
C THR A 123 24.23 -16.05 10.38
N LEU A 124 25.21 -16.26 11.26
CA LEU A 124 26.23 -17.28 11.05
C LEU A 124 25.63 -18.69 10.89
N SER A 125 24.65 -19.06 11.71
CA SER A 125 23.96 -20.35 11.61
C SER A 125 23.19 -20.49 10.30
N GLU A 126 22.51 -19.44 9.85
CA GLU A 126 21.79 -19.46 8.57
C GLU A 126 22.73 -19.54 7.37
N LYS A 127 23.95 -18.98 7.48
CA LYS A 127 24.98 -19.14 6.44
C LYS A 127 25.45 -20.58 6.31
N PHE A 128 25.65 -21.29 7.42
CA PHE A 128 25.96 -22.72 7.38
C PHE A 128 24.81 -23.52 6.76
N GLN A 129 23.57 -23.24 7.15
CA GLN A 129 22.38 -23.87 6.52
C GLN A 129 22.30 -23.61 5.02
N LEU A 130 22.59 -22.38 4.59
CA LEU A 130 22.63 -22.04 3.17
C LEU A 130 23.75 -22.81 2.46
N GLN A 131 24.93 -22.92 3.07
CA GLN A 131 26.04 -23.68 2.49
C GLN A 131 25.67 -25.16 2.32
N ASP A 132 25.11 -25.79 3.35
CA ASP A 132 24.64 -27.19 3.28
C ASP A 132 23.60 -27.38 2.17
N LEU A 133 22.68 -26.42 2.01
CA LEU A 133 21.69 -26.43 0.95
C LEU A 133 22.32 -26.26 -0.44
N LEU A 134 23.26 -25.34 -0.59
CA LEU A 134 23.96 -25.12 -1.86
C LEU A 134 24.77 -26.36 -2.25
N GLU A 135 25.49 -26.98 -1.32
CA GLU A 135 26.22 -28.23 -1.56
C GLU A 135 25.28 -29.38 -1.96
N LYS A 136 24.12 -29.51 -1.30
CA LYS A 136 23.11 -30.53 -1.64
C LYS A 136 22.55 -30.41 -3.06
N TYR A 137 22.51 -29.20 -3.61
CA TYR A 137 21.97 -28.92 -4.94
C TYR A 137 23.04 -28.47 -5.94
N ASP A 138 24.30 -28.86 -5.75
CA ASP A 138 25.43 -28.55 -6.65
C ASP A 138 25.53 -27.06 -7.00
N TRP A 139 25.28 -26.19 -6.02
CA TRP A 139 25.25 -24.72 -6.15
C TRP A 139 24.20 -24.18 -7.13
N ASN A 140 23.31 -25.03 -7.62
CA ASN A 140 22.30 -24.73 -8.64
C ASN A 140 20.88 -24.81 -8.06
N ILE A 141 20.68 -24.27 -6.85
CA ILE A 141 19.41 -24.37 -6.11
C ILE A 141 18.21 -23.82 -6.89
N VAL A 142 18.41 -22.81 -7.75
CA VAL A 142 17.34 -22.21 -8.55
C VAL A 142 16.96 -23.11 -9.73
N GLU A 143 17.95 -23.72 -10.38
CA GLU A 143 17.73 -24.61 -11.52
C GLU A 143 17.17 -25.97 -11.08
N SER A 144 17.47 -26.42 -9.87
CA SER A 144 16.94 -27.65 -9.30
C SER A 144 15.50 -27.51 -8.79
N MET A 145 14.94 -26.30 -8.69
CA MET A 145 13.57 -26.10 -8.23
C MET A 145 12.56 -26.57 -9.28
N PRO A 146 11.71 -27.57 -8.96
CA PRO A 146 10.61 -27.92 -9.86
C PRO A 146 9.58 -26.79 -9.90
N GLN A 147 8.89 -26.68 -11.04
CA GLN A 147 7.66 -25.89 -11.09
C GLN A 147 6.60 -26.58 -10.23
N VAL A 148 6.12 -25.87 -9.20
CA VAL A 148 5.14 -26.41 -8.25
C VAL A 148 3.72 -25.98 -8.57
N LEU A 149 3.56 -24.93 -9.38
CA LEU A 149 2.26 -24.42 -9.84
C LEU A 149 2.35 -24.05 -11.31
N SER A 150 1.35 -24.45 -12.08
CA SER A 150 1.09 -23.96 -13.41
C SER A 150 0.43 -22.57 -13.37
N PHE A 151 0.46 -21.89 -14.51
CA PHE A 151 -0.19 -20.59 -14.61
C PHE A 151 -1.72 -20.68 -14.53
N GLU A 152 -2.30 -21.77 -15.04
CA GLU A 152 -3.74 -22.03 -14.97
C GLU A 152 -4.18 -22.19 -13.52
N GLU A 153 -3.41 -22.95 -12.71
CA GLU A 153 -3.65 -23.10 -11.28
C GLU A 153 -3.49 -21.76 -10.53
N LEU A 154 -2.53 -20.91 -10.93
CA LEU A 154 -2.39 -19.57 -10.34
C LEU A 154 -3.57 -18.65 -10.67
N GLU A 155 -4.06 -18.68 -11.91
CA GLU A 155 -5.26 -17.94 -12.28
C GLU A 155 -6.49 -18.44 -11.52
N GLU A 156 -6.64 -19.75 -11.37
CA GLU A 156 -7.71 -20.36 -10.58
C GLU A 156 -7.62 -19.93 -9.12
N ALA A 157 -6.45 -20.04 -8.48
CA ALA A 157 -6.22 -19.57 -7.13
C ALA A 157 -6.55 -18.08 -6.95
N ARG A 158 -6.18 -17.23 -7.93
CA ARG A 158 -6.56 -15.79 -7.90
C ARG A 158 -8.07 -15.58 -7.96
N ARG A 159 -8.79 -16.36 -8.77
CA ARG A 159 -10.27 -16.30 -8.84
C ARG A 159 -10.89 -16.73 -7.52
N GLU A 160 -10.42 -17.83 -6.94
CA GLU A 160 -10.88 -18.34 -5.65
C GLU A 160 -10.64 -17.32 -4.53
N VAL A 161 -9.42 -16.80 -4.42
CA VAL A 161 -9.07 -15.74 -3.45
C VAL A 161 -9.94 -14.50 -3.64
N THR A 162 -10.27 -14.12 -4.89
CA THR A 162 -11.13 -12.96 -5.15
C THR A 162 -12.55 -13.21 -4.63
N SER A 163 -13.08 -14.42 -4.78
CA SER A 163 -14.40 -14.83 -4.30
C SER A 163 -14.48 -15.04 -2.79
N GLU A 164 -13.35 -15.17 -2.11
CA GLU A 164 -13.31 -15.36 -0.65
C GLU A 164 -13.93 -14.18 0.09
N GLU A 165 -14.87 -14.46 1.00
CA GLU A 165 -15.53 -13.45 1.83
C GLU A 165 -14.80 -13.26 3.17
N LEU A 166 -14.50 -12.01 3.52
CA LEU A 166 -13.96 -11.68 4.84
C LEU A 166 -15.10 -11.31 5.77
N SER A 167 -14.93 -11.59 7.07
CA SER A 167 -15.90 -11.14 8.07
C SER A 167 -15.95 -9.61 8.10
N PRO A 168 -17.12 -9.00 8.39
CA PRO A 168 -17.24 -7.55 8.52
C PRO A 168 -16.28 -6.96 9.55
N GLU A 169 -15.94 -7.74 10.58
CA GLU A 169 -14.96 -7.37 11.61
C GLU A 169 -13.55 -7.18 11.03
N ILE A 170 -13.04 -8.14 10.24
CA ILE A 170 -11.72 -8.01 9.60
C ILE A 170 -11.67 -6.84 8.62
N ILE A 171 -12.73 -6.66 7.83
CA ILE A 171 -12.85 -5.51 6.92
C ILE A 171 -12.82 -4.20 7.72
N GLY A 172 -13.55 -4.15 8.84
CA GLY A 172 -13.54 -3.02 9.76
C GLY A 172 -12.13 -2.71 10.28
N TYR A 173 -11.42 -3.72 10.78
CA TYR A 173 -10.05 -3.55 11.27
C TYR A 173 -9.08 -3.04 10.20
N ILE A 174 -9.16 -3.56 8.97
CA ILE A 174 -8.30 -3.08 7.87
C ILE A 174 -8.57 -1.59 7.59
N ASN A 175 -9.84 -1.19 7.48
CA ASN A 175 -10.21 0.20 7.20
C ASN A 175 -9.78 1.14 8.35
N LEU A 176 -9.97 0.72 9.59
CA LEU A 176 -9.55 1.50 10.75
C LEU A 176 -8.04 1.65 10.81
N LEU A 177 -7.30 0.56 10.63
CA LEU A 177 -5.84 0.59 10.62
C LEU A 177 -5.34 1.59 9.57
N VAL A 178 -5.84 1.52 8.34
CA VAL A 178 -5.43 2.47 7.30
C VAL A 178 -5.84 3.90 7.65
N ARG A 179 -7.05 4.10 8.17
CA ARG A 179 -7.56 5.42 8.54
C ARG A 179 -6.74 6.07 9.65
N ASP A 180 -6.29 5.35 10.67
CA ASP A 180 -5.46 5.91 11.75
C ASP A 180 -4.14 6.51 11.24
N PHE A 181 -3.58 5.95 10.16
CA PHE A 181 -2.37 6.48 9.53
C PHE A 181 -2.65 7.66 8.56
N GLN A 182 -3.91 7.86 8.15
CA GLN A 182 -4.33 8.93 7.24
C GLN A 182 -4.90 10.16 7.96
N VAL A 183 -5.76 9.91 8.95
CA VAL A 183 -6.65 10.90 9.55
C VAL A 183 -5.90 12.12 10.08
N CYS A 184 -6.51 13.29 9.92
CA CYS A 184 -5.99 14.52 10.50
C CYS A 184 -7.08 15.57 10.62
N ILE A 185 -7.39 16.02 11.84
CA ILE A 185 -8.31 17.14 12.09
C ILE A 185 -7.83 18.50 11.53
N ARG A 186 -6.56 18.58 11.12
CA ARG A 186 -5.95 19.78 10.51
C ARG A 186 -5.75 19.64 9.00
N GLU A 187 -6.40 18.64 8.38
CA GLU A 187 -6.37 18.41 6.92
C GLU A 187 -4.94 18.29 6.34
N LYS A 188 -4.07 17.51 6.99
CA LYS A 188 -2.66 17.28 6.57
C LYS A 188 -2.48 16.96 5.08
N GLU A 189 -3.43 16.26 4.47
CA GLU A 189 -3.39 15.90 3.05
C GLU A 189 -3.46 17.14 2.14
N ARG A 190 -4.27 18.13 2.51
CA ARG A 190 -4.49 19.38 1.74
C ARG A 190 -3.57 20.52 2.17
N SER A 191 -2.88 20.37 3.29
CA SER A 191 -1.97 21.37 3.83
C SER A 191 -0.60 21.32 3.15
N GLU A 192 -0.09 22.49 2.75
CA GLU A 192 1.30 22.68 2.32
C GLU A 192 2.28 22.50 3.50
N ILE A 193 1.85 22.86 4.71
CA ILE A 193 2.62 22.66 5.94
C ILE A 193 2.42 21.22 6.39
N LYS A 194 3.52 20.47 6.53
CA LYS A 194 3.52 19.08 6.98
C LYS A 194 3.99 18.96 8.43
N PRO A 195 3.71 17.83 9.12
CA PRO A 195 4.32 17.54 10.42
C PRO A 195 5.87 17.57 10.36
N PRO A 196 6.56 18.02 11.43
CA PRO A 196 6.02 18.27 12.77
C PRO A 196 5.36 19.65 12.95
N THR A 197 5.66 20.63 12.10
CA THR A 197 5.18 22.02 12.24
C THR A 197 3.66 22.11 12.21
N LEU A 198 3.00 21.33 11.34
CA LEU A 198 1.52 21.25 11.30
C LEU A 198 0.92 20.82 12.65
N CYS A 199 1.66 20.05 13.45
CA CYS A 199 1.17 19.45 14.69
C CYS A 199 1.40 20.34 15.92
N GLU A 200 2.07 21.50 15.79
CA GLU A 200 2.33 22.40 16.91
C GLU A 200 1.01 22.89 17.54
N GLY A 201 0.87 22.68 18.85
CA GLY A 201 -0.36 22.99 19.59
C GLY A 201 -1.58 22.14 19.18
N CYS A 202 -1.38 21.01 18.50
CA CYS A 202 -2.46 20.08 18.16
C CYS A 202 -2.82 19.23 19.38
N HIS A 203 -4.12 19.04 19.61
CA HIS A 203 -4.64 18.16 20.65
C HIS A 203 -4.16 16.71 20.47
N PHE A 204 -4.14 16.23 19.23
CA PHE A 204 -3.71 14.88 18.86
C PHE A 204 -2.21 14.79 18.54
N ILE A 205 -1.36 15.63 19.14
CA ILE A 205 0.10 15.59 18.91
C ILE A 205 0.71 14.22 19.28
N MET A 206 0.10 13.50 20.21
CA MET A 206 0.58 12.18 20.62
C MET A 206 0.04 11.03 19.77
N ASP A 207 -0.96 11.24 18.91
CA ASP A 207 -1.53 10.20 18.05
C ASP A 207 -0.61 9.81 16.88
N ILE A 208 -0.91 8.70 16.21
CA ILE A 208 -0.13 8.24 15.06
C ILE A 208 -0.13 9.24 13.90
N CYS A 209 -1.22 9.98 13.71
CA CYS A 209 -1.32 10.96 12.64
C CYS A 209 -0.19 12.00 12.66
N SER A 210 0.37 12.31 13.85
CA SER A 210 1.47 13.27 14.01
C SER A 210 2.85 12.69 13.68
N MET A 211 2.96 11.36 13.68
CA MET A 211 4.19 10.60 13.39
C MET A 211 4.33 10.32 11.89
N VAL A 212 3.24 10.47 11.13
CA VAL A 212 3.18 10.23 9.69
C VAL A 212 3.25 11.57 8.95
N LYS A 213 4.30 11.77 8.15
CA LYS A 213 4.49 12.95 7.30
C LYS A 213 3.62 12.87 6.04
N GLU A 214 3.80 11.82 5.26
CA GLU A 214 2.98 11.51 4.08
C GLU A 214 2.13 10.28 4.39
N PRO A 215 0.78 10.39 4.34
CA PRO A 215 -0.13 9.32 4.72
C PRO A 215 -0.24 8.22 3.66
N LEU A 216 -0.88 7.11 4.05
CA LEU A 216 -1.17 5.99 3.17
C LEU A 216 -2.19 6.35 2.08
N SER A 217 -2.04 5.75 0.90
CA SER A 217 -3.07 5.75 -0.13
C SER A 217 -4.13 4.67 0.13
N GLU A 218 -5.28 4.78 -0.54
CA GLU A 218 -6.34 3.75 -0.52
C GLU A 218 -5.89 2.38 -1.05
N ARG A 219 -4.75 2.33 -1.77
CA ARG A 219 -4.19 1.06 -2.23
C ARG A 219 -3.69 0.21 -1.07
N ALA A 220 -3.34 0.80 0.07
CA ALA A 220 -3.00 0.04 1.28
C ALA A 220 -4.19 -0.83 1.72
N THR A 221 -5.41 -0.27 1.73
CA THR A 221 -6.65 -0.98 2.05
C THR A 221 -6.89 -2.15 1.08
N ILE A 222 -6.71 -1.91 -0.22
CA ILE A 222 -6.89 -2.93 -1.26
C ILE A 222 -5.86 -4.07 -1.08
N ALA A 223 -4.59 -3.73 -0.88
CA ALA A 223 -3.51 -4.70 -0.71
C ALA A 223 -3.71 -5.55 0.55
N LEU A 224 -4.03 -4.93 1.70
CA LEU A 224 -4.33 -5.65 2.94
C LEU A 224 -5.55 -6.56 2.79
N THR A 225 -6.61 -6.09 2.14
CA THR A 225 -7.81 -6.90 1.89
C THR A 225 -7.50 -8.12 1.04
N ARG A 226 -6.72 -7.95 -0.04
CA ARG A 226 -6.30 -9.06 -0.90
C ARG A 226 -5.42 -10.07 -0.17
N LEU A 227 -4.47 -9.59 0.64
CA LEU A 227 -3.63 -10.46 1.47
C LEU A 227 -4.42 -11.21 2.54
N ALA A 228 -5.39 -10.54 3.18
CA ALA A 228 -6.27 -11.17 4.16
C ALA A 228 -7.13 -12.28 3.54
N LYS A 229 -7.71 -12.03 2.34
CA LYS A 229 -8.41 -13.06 1.56
C LYS A 229 -7.49 -14.22 1.20
N ALA A 230 -6.28 -13.92 0.71
CA ALA A 230 -5.30 -14.94 0.37
C ALA A 230 -4.88 -15.79 1.58
N SER A 231 -4.70 -15.18 2.75
CA SER A 231 -4.39 -15.88 4.00
C SER A 231 -5.53 -16.78 4.44
N LYS A 232 -6.77 -16.28 4.38
CA LYS A 232 -7.96 -17.06 4.70
C LYS A 232 -8.13 -18.26 3.77
N TRP A 233 -7.93 -18.06 2.48
CA TRP A 233 -7.96 -19.14 1.49
C TRP A 233 -6.85 -20.18 1.74
N LEU A 234 -5.62 -19.73 2.01
CA LEU A 234 -4.47 -20.62 2.16
C LEU A 234 -4.45 -21.38 3.50
N TYR A 235 -4.89 -20.74 4.58
CA TYR A 235 -4.77 -21.28 5.94
C TYR A 235 -6.13 -21.57 6.61
N GLY A 236 -7.24 -21.31 5.93
CA GLY A 236 -8.61 -21.42 6.45
C GLY A 236 -9.03 -20.31 7.42
N LYS A 237 -8.11 -19.40 7.78
CA LYS A 237 -8.38 -18.32 8.74
C LYS A 237 -7.51 -17.08 8.49
N CYS A 238 -7.97 -15.95 9.01
CA CYS A 238 -7.24 -14.69 9.04
C CYS A 238 -7.68 -13.92 10.29
N ASP A 239 -6.77 -13.76 11.24
CA ASP A 239 -7.03 -13.08 12.50
C ASP A 239 -6.45 -11.65 12.48
N LEU A 240 -6.77 -10.83 13.49
CA LEU A 240 -6.26 -9.45 13.58
C LEU A 240 -4.71 -9.38 13.59
N GLU A 241 -4.06 -10.35 14.23
CA GLU A 241 -2.59 -10.44 14.27
C GLU A 241 -1.99 -10.65 12.86
N ASP A 242 -2.69 -11.37 11.98
CA ASP A 242 -2.26 -11.55 10.60
C ASP A 242 -2.30 -10.22 9.83
N ILE A 243 -3.32 -9.38 10.07
CA ILE A 243 -3.41 -8.04 9.48
C ILE A 243 -2.23 -7.16 9.92
N PHE A 244 -1.88 -7.17 11.21
CA PHE A 244 -0.72 -6.42 11.71
C PHE A 244 0.60 -6.91 11.10
N ARG A 245 0.76 -8.22 10.92
CA ARG A 245 1.92 -8.80 10.24
C ARG A 245 1.98 -8.39 8.76
N MET A 246 0.85 -8.43 8.06
CA MET A 246 0.76 -8.00 6.66
C MET A 246 1.00 -6.49 6.50
N ALA A 247 0.60 -5.68 7.49
CA ALA A 247 0.86 -4.24 7.48
C ALA A 247 2.36 -3.92 7.45
N LEU A 248 3.22 -4.76 8.05
CA LEU A 248 4.68 -4.61 7.95
C LEU A 248 5.23 -4.83 6.53
N TRP A 249 4.44 -5.42 5.63
CA TRP A 249 4.78 -5.62 4.22
C TRP A 249 4.13 -4.59 3.30
N VAL A 250 2.92 -4.15 3.63
CA VAL A 250 2.13 -3.26 2.77
C VAL A 250 2.45 -1.79 3.01
N LEU A 251 2.70 -1.40 4.26
CA LEU A 251 2.76 0.01 4.63
C LEU A 251 4.12 0.70 4.42
N PRO A 252 5.30 0.06 4.60
CA PRO A 252 6.60 0.77 4.64
C PRO A 252 6.91 1.64 3.42
N HIS A 253 6.53 1.19 2.23
CA HIS A 253 6.81 1.85 0.96
C HIS A 253 5.69 2.80 0.50
N ARG A 254 4.62 2.94 1.29
CA ARG A 254 3.43 3.77 0.98
C ARG A 254 3.28 5.00 1.85
N MET A 255 4.13 5.16 2.86
CA MET A 255 4.09 6.30 3.78
C MET A 255 5.48 6.85 4.02
N THR A 256 5.55 8.04 4.61
CA THR A 256 6.79 8.60 5.13
C THR A 256 6.57 9.01 6.58
N LEU A 257 7.46 8.59 7.49
CA LEU A 257 7.43 9.01 8.88
C LEU A 257 8.09 10.38 9.07
N VAL A 258 7.71 11.10 10.11
CA VAL A 258 8.30 12.40 10.46
C VAL A 258 9.74 12.23 10.96
N ARG A 259 9.98 11.16 11.72
CA ARG A 259 11.30 10.78 12.21
C ARG A 259 11.48 9.28 11.96
N THR A 260 12.57 8.91 11.33
CA THR A 260 12.92 7.52 11.05
C THR A 260 14.31 7.23 11.58
N ARG A 261 14.43 6.30 12.52
CA ARG A 261 15.70 5.71 12.95
C ARG A 261 15.92 4.39 12.25
N ASN A 262 14.91 3.53 12.35
CA ASN A 262 14.82 2.25 11.69
C ASN A 262 13.37 2.05 11.29
N LEU A 263 13.09 2.19 10.00
CA LEU A 263 11.72 2.22 9.47
C LEU A 263 10.87 1.02 9.95
N LEU A 264 11.44 -0.19 9.95
CA LEU A 264 10.70 -1.38 10.35
C LEU A 264 10.45 -1.44 11.85
N GLU A 265 11.42 -1.06 12.68
CA GLU A 265 11.24 -1.03 14.14
C GLU A 265 10.28 0.09 14.55
N ASP A 266 10.42 1.27 13.94
CA ASP A 266 9.54 2.41 14.15
C ASP A 266 8.10 2.03 13.75
N LEU A 267 7.90 1.37 12.59
CA LEU A 267 6.60 0.90 12.15
C LEU A 267 6.02 -0.19 13.07
N ARG A 268 6.84 -1.15 13.52
CA ARG A 268 6.39 -2.16 14.51
C ARG A 268 5.90 -1.50 15.79
N SER A 269 6.59 -0.46 16.27
CA SER A 269 6.16 0.31 17.44
C SER A 269 4.83 1.01 17.20
N LEU A 270 4.64 1.65 16.04
CA LEU A 270 3.38 2.28 15.65
C LEU A 270 2.22 1.29 15.56
N LEU A 271 2.43 0.14 14.91
CA LEU A 271 1.41 -0.92 14.82
C LEU A 271 1.05 -1.52 16.18
N HIS A 272 2.03 -1.66 17.08
CA HIS A 272 1.76 -2.09 18.45
C HIS A 272 0.87 -1.09 19.21
N ARG A 273 1.10 0.22 19.01
CA ARG A 273 0.23 1.26 19.58
C ARG A 273 -1.19 1.19 19.01
N GLU A 274 -1.34 0.97 17.71
CA GLU A 274 -2.67 0.77 17.10
C GLU A 274 -3.38 -0.46 17.64
N ARG A 275 -2.67 -1.55 17.87
CA ARG A 275 -3.26 -2.74 18.48
C ARG A 275 -3.89 -2.42 19.85
N ILE A 276 -3.16 -1.70 20.70
CA ILE A 276 -3.67 -1.27 22.02
C ILE A 276 -4.86 -0.33 21.86
N LYS A 277 -4.78 0.62 20.93
CA LYS A 277 -5.88 1.57 20.63
C LYS A 277 -7.14 0.84 20.14
N MET A 278 -6.99 -0.18 19.29
CA MET A 278 -8.10 -1.02 18.83
C MET A 278 -8.76 -1.81 19.95
N GLU A 279 -7.97 -2.38 20.86
CA GLU A 279 -8.50 -3.07 22.04
C GLU A 279 -9.30 -2.11 22.94
N ASP A 280 -8.78 -0.90 23.19
CA ASP A 280 -9.49 0.13 23.96
C ASP A 280 -10.82 0.54 23.30
N ARG A 281 -10.84 0.74 21.97
CA ARG A 281 -12.07 1.02 21.19
C ARG A 281 -13.14 -0.04 21.41
N ASN A 282 -12.73 -1.31 21.38
CA ASN A 282 -13.62 -2.45 21.57
C ASN A 282 -14.17 -2.50 23.01
N VAL A 283 -13.32 -2.31 24.02
CA VAL A 283 -13.72 -2.28 25.43
C VAL A 283 -14.71 -1.14 25.71
N ARG A 284 -14.45 0.05 25.17
CA ARG A 284 -15.32 1.22 25.30
C ARG A 284 -16.56 1.18 24.39
N ARG A 285 -16.68 0.16 23.54
CA ARG A 285 -17.77 -0.02 22.57
C ARG A 285 -17.98 1.23 21.69
N GLN A 286 -16.90 1.88 21.29
CA GLN A 286 -16.95 3.15 20.56
C GLN A 286 -17.81 3.01 19.28
N TRP A 287 -17.64 1.94 18.52
CA TRP A 287 -18.45 1.69 17.31
C TRP A 287 -19.94 1.53 17.58
N ALA A 288 -20.32 0.91 18.70
CA ALA A 288 -21.73 0.79 19.07
C ALA A 288 -22.32 2.17 19.41
N ILE A 289 -21.56 3.03 20.08
CA ILE A 289 -21.96 4.41 20.37
C ILE A 289 -22.16 5.17 19.06
N LEU A 290 -21.17 5.12 18.15
CA LEU A 290 -21.23 5.82 16.87
C LEU A 290 -22.42 5.34 16.02
N ASN A 291 -22.60 4.02 15.89
CA ASN A 291 -23.72 3.44 15.12
C ASN A 291 -25.09 3.86 15.67
N ASN A 292 -25.26 3.89 17.00
CA ASN A 292 -26.50 4.38 17.61
C ASN A 292 -26.74 5.86 17.28
N LEU A 293 -25.69 6.69 17.34
CA LEU A 293 -25.77 8.11 17.02
C LEU A 293 -26.04 8.38 15.53
N MET A 294 -25.50 7.57 14.62
CA MET A 294 -25.80 7.66 13.18
C MET A 294 -27.29 7.47 12.89
N ASN A 295 -27.98 6.60 13.64
CA ASN A 295 -29.39 6.32 13.48
C ASN A 295 -30.29 7.39 14.11
N LYS A 296 -30.00 7.80 15.35
CA LYS A 296 -30.80 8.80 16.06
C LYS A 296 -29.96 9.59 17.05
N PHE A 297 -30.06 10.92 16.97
CA PHE A 297 -29.43 11.80 17.95
C PHE A 297 -29.95 11.52 19.37
N ASN A 298 -29.01 11.35 20.30
CA ASN A 298 -29.30 11.11 21.71
C ASN A 298 -28.30 11.93 22.56
N PRO A 299 -28.77 12.88 23.39
CA PRO A 299 -27.89 13.76 24.16
C PRO A 299 -26.99 13.07 25.19
N SER A 300 -27.40 11.93 25.76
CA SER A 300 -26.56 11.20 26.72
C SER A 300 -25.48 10.38 26.00
N LEU A 301 -25.81 9.75 24.87
CA LEU A 301 -24.82 9.06 24.04
C LEU A 301 -23.85 10.05 23.39
N TYR A 302 -24.33 11.22 23.00
CA TYR A 302 -23.48 12.28 22.46
C TYR A 302 -22.42 12.74 23.48
N ARG A 303 -22.77 12.90 24.76
CA ARG A 303 -21.78 13.21 25.80
C ARG A 303 -20.68 12.15 25.91
N LEU A 304 -21.05 10.87 25.94
CA LEU A 304 -20.07 9.78 25.96
C LEU A 304 -19.21 9.75 24.69
N ALA A 305 -19.82 10.01 23.52
CA ALA A 305 -19.11 10.08 22.26
C ALA A 305 -18.09 11.22 22.24
N ARG A 306 -18.43 12.37 22.83
CA ARG A 306 -17.50 13.49 22.96
C ARG A 306 -16.28 13.14 23.80
N ASP A 307 -16.47 12.45 24.92
CA ASP A 307 -15.36 12.04 25.78
C ASP A 307 -14.43 11.06 25.02
N ALA A 308 -15.00 10.12 24.27
CA ALA A 308 -14.22 9.21 23.40
C ALA A 308 -13.49 9.95 22.27
N ALA A 309 -14.14 10.92 21.64
CA ALA A 309 -13.58 11.72 20.55
C ALA A 309 -12.36 12.55 20.97
N ILE A 310 -12.24 12.92 22.24
CA ILE A 310 -11.06 13.65 22.74
C ILE A 310 -9.81 12.76 22.72
N GLU A 311 -9.95 11.44 22.83
CA GLU A 311 -8.82 10.51 22.88
C GLU A 311 -8.59 9.77 21.56
N ASP A 312 -9.54 9.83 20.62
CA ASP A 312 -9.45 9.15 19.34
C ASP A 312 -9.79 10.06 18.16
N VAL A 313 -8.76 10.41 17.40
CA VAL A 313 -8.84 11.27 16.23
C VAL A 313 -9.77 10.73 15.12
N VAL A 314 -9.86 9.39 14.92
CA VAL A 314 -10.77 8.81 13.92
C VAL A 314 -12.22 8.96 14.38
N PHE A 315 -12.45 8.66 15.65
CA PHE A 315 -13.77 8.83 16.25
C PHE A 315 -14.20 10.32 16.23
N ALA A 316 -13.26 11.22 16.51
CA ALA A 316 -13.49 12.66 16.45
C ALA A 316 -13.90 13.13 15.04
N GLU A 317 -13.21 12.66 14.01
CA GLU A 317 -13.55 12.97 12.62
C GLU A 317 -14.99 12.55 12.28
N GLU A 318 -15.39 11.33 12.64
CA GLU A 318 -16.75 10.83 12.37
C GLU A 318 -17.80 11.58 13.19
N LEU A 319 -17.50 11.91 14.45
CA LEU A 319 -18.40 12.69 15.29
C LEU A 319 -18.60 14.11 14.74
N ILE A 320 -17.54 14.78 14.27
CA ILE A 320 -17.65 16.11 13.65
C ILE A 320 -18.57 16.09 12.42
N LYS A 321 -18.50 15.04 11.59
CA LYS A 321 -19.41 14.89 10.43
C LYS A 321 -20.87 14.75 10.86
N LEU A 322 -21.13 14.03 11.96
CA LEU A 322 -22.48 13.89 12.51
C LEU A 322 -22.98 15.19 13.14
N GLU A 323 -22.11 15.91 13.84
CA GLU A 323 -22.43 17.22 14.42
C GLU A 323 -22.88 18.23 13.34
N ASP A 324 -22.18 18.28 12.19
CA ASP A 324 -22.55 19.14 11.06
C ASP A 324 -23.93 18.80 10.48
N LYS A 325 -24.35 17.53 10.54
CA LYS A 325 -25.71 17.11 10.17
C LYS A 325 -26.72 17.61 11.21
N TRP A 326 -26.46 17.38 12.50
CA TRP A 326 -27.38 17.78 13.58
C TRP A 326 -27.54 19.29 13.73
N VAL A 327 -26.51 20.08 13.43
CA VAL A 327 -26.62 21.54 13.37
C VAL A 327 -27.57 21.97 12.24
N ARG A 328 -27.49 21.35 11.06
CA ARG A 328 -28.41 21.63 9.94
C ARG A 328 -29.85 21.22 10.27
N GLU A 329 -30.03 20.18 11.05
CA GLU A 329 -31.34 19.69 11.54
C GLU A 329 -31.86 20.47 12.76
N GLY A 330 -31.08 21.41 13.32
CA GLY A 330 -31.45 22.19 14.51
C GLY A 330 -31.43 21.42 15.83
N LEU A 331 -30.82 20.23 15.85
CA LEU A 331 -30.72 19.36 17.03
C LEU A 331 -29.55 19.71 17.94
N LEU A 332 -28.54 20.40 17.41
CA LEU A 332 -27.32 20.80 18.13
C LEU A 332 -26.97 22.25 17.80
N ARG A 333 -26.48 23.00 18.79
CA ARG A 333 -26.03 24.38 18.59
C ARG A 333 -24.54 24.43 18.21
N ARG A 334 -24.13 25.48 17.50
CA ARG A 334 -22.73 25.62 17.03
C ARG A 334 -21.70 25.78 18.16
N ASP A 335 -22.10 26.36 19.29
CA ASP A 335 -21.29 26.49 20.50
C ASP A 335 -21.11 25.17 21.26
N GLU A 336 -21.93 24.17 20.96
CA GLU A 336 -21.89 22.84 21.55
C GLU A 336 -21.04 21.84 20.74
N LEU A 337 -20.50 22.26 19.59
CA LEU A 337 -19.65 21.46 18.71
C LEU A 337 -18.35 21.09 19.40
N LEU A 338 -17.91 19.84 19.23
CA LEU A 338 -16.63 19.36 19.74
C LEU A 338 -15.47 20.21 19.23
N SER A 339 -15.47 20.51 17.92
CA SER A 339 -14.43 21.33 17.29
C SER A 339 -14.33 22.74 17.89
N THR A 340 -15.48 23.34 18.23
CA THR A 340 -15.55 24.69 18.82
C THR A 340 -15.06 24.69 20.26
N GLN A 341 -15.48 23.69 21.05
CA GLN A 341 -15.07 23.60 22.46
C GLN A 341 -13.60 23.23 22.63
N MET A 342 -13.06 22.42 21.72
CA MET A 342 -11.65 22.02 21.72
C MET A 342 -10.74 23.02 20.99
N GLY A 343 -11.29 24.07 20.39
CA GLY A 343 -10.52 25.06 19.62
C GLY A 343 -9.85 24.48 18.37
N TRP A 344 -10.38 23.39 17.82
CA TRP A 344 -9.90 22.82 16.57
C TRP A 344 -10.31 23.74 15.43
N LYS A 345 -9.39 24.59 14.97
CA LYS A 345 -9.62 25.44 13.80
C LYS A 345 -9.91 24.56 12.60
N MET A 346 -11.18 24.49 12.20
CA MET A 346 -11.55 24.03 10.86
C MET A 346 -10.92 25.02 9.87
N PRO A 347 -10.09 24.58 8.91
CA PRO A 347 -9.84 25.38 7.73
C PRO A 347 -11.21 25.78 7.19
N SER A 348 -11.39 27.07 6.96
CA SER A 348 -12.66 27.57 6.49
C SER A 348 -13.08 26.80 5.24
N LEU A 349 -14.18 26.05 5.32
CA LEU A 349 -15.06 25.80 4.19
C LEU A 349 -15.58 27.18 3.73
N ARG A 350 -14.74 27.93 3.01
CA ARG A 350 -15.10 29.14 2.30
C ARG A 350 -15.57 28.74 0.91
N SER A 351 -16.85 29.04 0.69
CA SER A 351 -17.49 29.38 -0.57
C SER A 351 -17.52 28.32 -1.68
N ALA A 352 -18.51 27.42 -1.60
CA ALA A 352 -19.32 27.11 -2.78
C ALA A 352 -20.20 28.34 -3.11
N GLN A 353 -19.57 29.39 -3.64
CA GLN A 353 -20.20 30.45 -4.40
C GLN A 353 -19.21 30.86 -5.48
N THR A 354 -19.29 30.19 -6.62
CA THR A 354 -19.19 30.78 -7.96
C THR A 354 -19.87 29.85 -8.94
#